data_AF-A0A1D2NL92-F1
#
_entry.id   AF-A0A1D2NL92-F1
#
_cell.length_a   1.000
_cell.length_b   1.000
_cell.length_c   1.000
_cell.angle_alpha   90.00
_cell.angle_beta   90.00
_cell.angle_gamma   90.00
#
_symmetry.space_group_name_H-M   'P 1'
#
loop_
_entity.id
_entity.type
_entity.pdbx_description
1 polymer ?
#
loop_
_entity_poly.entity_id
_entity_poly.type
_entity_poly.pdbx_seq_one_letter_code
_entity_poly.pdbx_strand_id
1 'polypeptide(L)'
;MASSDAVGNRLSVRQRTKIDDLRDSVPKPPGYIPENSLPTWEYMLLEQKLPSIPTPETTQIYFTRGQLAKSMIRPTVVYSTADPANRVRVPTNKCELLHLPCARKYFLRNDILKQLKNHNLVNDKNEVLCSIKEFNRFRLYLSSLYNDEVRKKLEAQDELLQYTREQDRAFFRQQQEEEGGKLAVRNERTARAKRFKQEALEQQRKRQEQNDRDAYLRRQQLMEERQQAQAARMMQSEERMETVRNRIMKLREMEDARKKEILHKTTLKDMQSEANREHVEKTKKIEYEKKLKHWFDAKLLSASERLDREKEIQAEHSDSMKQNAKRRQQRIEKSRAELPDRIQKKKAEGERLDKIVRKFAMRWLNRVRERLNKPRDEKHESVFYSQTKNVLQDSMKQLIKDSGYEKLDDVVMNIMKFKEALKKQLAAEEAEEEEEDAAAAAEAARNE
;
A
#
# COMPACT_ATOMS: atom_id res chain seq x y z
N MET A 1 -35.92 -55.29 -29.92
CA MET A 1 -36.94 -56.20 -29.38
C MET A 1 -36.24 -57.18 -28.45
N ALA A 2 -36.39 -56.96 -27.15
CA ALA A 2 -35.77 -57.78 -26.11
C ALA A 2 -36.50 -59.12 -26.03
N SER A 3 -35.74 -60.21 -26.12
CA SER A 3 -36.22 -61.58 -25.90
C SER A 3 -36.33 -61.80 -24.39
N SER A 4 -37.55 -62.05 -23.96
CA SER A 4 -38.00 -62.35 -22.61
C SER A 4 -37.28 -63.56 -21.98
N ASP A 5 -36.74 -63.32 -20.79
CA ASP A 5 -36.95 -64.13 -19.58
C ASP A 5 -36.82 -65.66 -19.70
N ALA A 6 -35.58 -66.13 -19.75
CA ALA A 6 -35.22 -67.41 -19.14
C ALA A 6 -34.76 -67.16 -17.70
N VAL A 7 -35.70 -66.79 -16.82
CA VAL A 7 -35.46 -66.83 -15.36
C VAL A 7 -35.48 -68.29 -14.94
N GLY A 8 -34.35 -68.96 -15.12
CA GLY A 8 -34.10 -70.27 -14.54
C GLY A 8 -34.18 -70.14 -13.02
N ASN A 9 -35.19 -70.77 -12.42
CA ASN A 9 -35.30 -71.02 -10.99
C ASN A 9 -34.06 -71.80 -10.52
N ARG A 10 -32.97 -71.10 -10.19
CA ARG A 10 -31.89 -71.64 -9.38
C ARG A 10 -32.41 -71.71 -7.95
N LEU A 11 -33.07 -72.82 -7.61
CA LEU A 11 -33.28 -73.22 -6.22
C LEU A 11 -31.92 -73.06 -5.52
N SER A 12 -31.85 -72.15 -4.55
CA SER A 12 -30.62 -71.87 -3.82
C SER A 12 -30.23 -73.12 -3.03
N VAL A 13 -29.30 -73.89 -3.59
CA VAL A 13 -28.74 -75.06 -2.90
C VAL A 13 -28.06 -74.55 -1.64
N ARG A 14 -28.68 -74.80 -0.49
CA ARG A 14 -28.13 -74.44 0.81
C ARG A 14 -26.74 -75.07 0.94
N GLN A 15 -25.75 -74.26 1.34
CA GLN A 15 -24.41 -74.77 1.65
C GLN A 15 -24.51 -75.79 2.80
N ARG A 16 -23.86 -76.93 2.63
CA ARG A 16 -23.78 -77.98 3.65
C ARG A 16 -23.06 -77.44 4.89
N THR A 17 -23.63 -77.70 6.06
CA THR A 17 -23.03 -77.34 7.35
C THR A 17 -22.22 -78.49 7.91
N LYS A 18 -21.26 -78.20 8.81
CA LYS A 18 -20.51 -79.26 9.52
C LYS A 18 -21.43 -80.22 10.29
N ILE A 19 -22.61 -79.77 10.70
CA ILE A 19 -23.63 -80.60 11.34
C ILE A 19 -24.22 -81.60 10.32
N ASP A 20 -24.38 -81.20 9.06
CA ASP A 20 -24.85 -82.08 8.00
C ASP A 20 -23.81 -83.17 7.69
N ASP A 21 -22.52 -82.81 7.63
CA ASP A 21 -21.44 -83.79 7.48
C ASP A 21 -21.32 -84.74 8.69
N LEU A 22 -21.54 -84.21 9.90
CA LEU A 22 -21.58 -85.02 11.11
C LEU A 22 -22.76 -85.99 11.10
N ARG A 23 -23.95 -85.54 10.64
CA ARG A 23 -25.12 -86.40 10.46
C ARG A 23 -24.80 -87.51 9.47
N ASP A 24 -24.24 -87.19 8.31
CA ASP A 24 -23.87 -88.20 7.31
C ASP A 24 -22.82 -89.21 7.85
N SER A 25 -22.00 -88.82 8.83
CA SER A 25 -21.05 -89.73 9.50
C SER A 25 -21.69 -90.72 10.48
N VAL A 26 -22.94 -90.52 10.90
CA VAL A 26 -23.65 -91.43 11.81
C VAL A 26 -24.40 -92.47 10.97
N PRO A 27 -24.18 -93.77 11.20
CA PRO A 27 -24.89 -94.79 10.45
C PRO A 27 -26.39 -94.75 10.78
N LYS A 28 -27.25 -94.81 9.76
CA LYS A 28 -28.70 -94.89 9.98
C LYS A 28 -29.06 -96.24 10.64
N PRO A 29 -30.02 -96.25 11.58
CA PRO A 29 -30.38 -97.46 12.32
C PRO A 29 -30.95 -98.55 11.39
N PRO A 30 -30.61 -99.84 11.58
CA PRO A 30 -31.05 -100.91 10.68
C PRO A 30 -32.58 -101.06 10.67
N GLY A 31 -33.13 -101.42 9.51
CA GLY A 31 -34.58 -101.59 9.30
C GLY A 31 -35.36 -100.29 9.07
N TYR A 32 -34.66 -99.17 8.81
CA TYR A 32 -35.30 -97.89 8.46
C TYR A 32 -35.89 -97.85 7.03
N ILE A 33 -35.45 -98.76 6.18
CA ILE A 33 -35.89 -98.95 4.80
C ILE A 33 -36.42 -100.38 4.64
N PRO A 34 -37.56 -100.58 3.95
CA PRO A 34 -38.04 -101.91 3.55
C PRO A 34 -37.11 -102.61 2.56
N GLU A 35 -37.03 -103.95 2.60
CA GLU A 35 -36.09 -104.72 1.75
C GLU A 35 -36.28 -104.49 0.24
N ASN A 36 -37.50 -104.30 -0.24
CA ASN A 36 -37.83 -104.05 -1.66
C ASN A 36 -38.14 -102.58 -1.96
N SER A 37 -37.58 -101.65 -1.19
CA SER A 37 -37.83 -100.22 -1.35
C SER A 37 -37.33 -99.63 -2.68
N LEU A 38 -37.85 -98.46 -3.03
CA LEU A 38 -37.30 -97.68 -4.13
C LEU A 38 -35.96 -97.04 -3.73
N PRO A 39 -34.98 -96.95 -4.65
CA PRO A 39 -33.68 -96.32 -4.39
C PRO A 39 -33.78 -94.90 -3.82
N THR A 40 -34.80 -94.13 -4.23
CA THR A 40 -35.03 -92.76 -3.76
C THR A 40 -35.30 -92.70 -2.25
N TRP A 41 -35.84 -93.76 -1.65
CA TRP A 41 -36.18 -93.81 -0.23
C TRP A 41 -34.96 -93.89 0.69
N GLU A 42 -33.79 -94.26 0.15
CA GLU A 42 -32.53 -94.30 0.88
C GLU A 42 -32.03 -92.90 1.25
N TYR A 43 -32.22 -91.96 0.33
CA TYR A 43 -31.86 -90.56 0.49
C TYR A 43 -32.92 -89.75 1.24
N MET A 44 -34.11 -90.31 1.49
CA MET A 44 -35.14 -89.64 2.29
C MET A 44 -34.73 -89.56 3.76
N LEU A 45 -35.13 -88.47 4.40
CA LEU A 45 -34.95 -88.30 5.84
C LEU A 45 -35.86 -89.29 6.60
N LEU A 46 -35.42 -89.73 7.77
CA LEU A 46 -36.19 -90.66 8.62
C LEU A 46 -37.53 -90.04 9.08
N GLU A 47 -37.57 -88.71 9.21
CA GLU A 47 -38.74 -87.92 9.60
C GLU A 47 -39.77 -87.78 8.47
N GLN A 48 -39.35 -87.99 7.21
CA GLN A 48 -40.24 -87.92 6.07
C GLN A 48 -41.08 -89.19 5.96
N LYS A 49 -42.39 -89.01 5.77
CA LYS A 49 -43.32 -90.10 5.53
C LYS A 49 -43.03 -90.74 4.18
N LEU A 50 -42.96 -92.07 4.14
CA LEU A 50 -42.89 -92.80 2.89
C LEU A 50 -44.22 -92.67 2.13
N PRO A 51 -44.18 -92.40 0.81
CA PRO A 51 -45.38 -92.35 -0.02
C PRO A 51 -45.97 -93.75 -0.19
N SER A 52 -47.30 -93.83 -0.24
CA SER A 52 -48.01 -95.06 -0.62
C SER A 52 -47.98 -95.17 -2.14
N ILE A 53 -47.25 -96.14 -2.67
CA ILE A 53 -47.12 -96.35 -4.11
C ILE A 53 -47.86 -97.64 -4.47
N PRO A 54 -48.79 -97.62 -5.44
CA PRO A 54 -49.40 -98.84 -5.94
C PRO A 54 -48.30 -99.66 -6.63
N THR A 55 -48.01 -100.84 -6.08
CA THR A 55 -47.00 -101.76 -6.62
C THR A 55 -47.68 -102.94 -7.32
N PRO A 56 -47.12 -103.45 -8.43
CA PRO A 56 -47.61 -104.67 -9.06
C PRO A 56 -47.55 -105.85 -8.09
N GLU A 57 -48.48 -106.81 -8.20
CA GLU A 57 -48.58 -107.97 -7.30
C GLU A 57 -47.27 -108.78 -7.21
N THR A 58 -46.45 -108.74 -8.27
CA THR A 58 -45.16 -109.44 -8.38
C THR A 58 -44.02 -108.76 -7.62
N THR A 59 -44.16 -107.49 -7.22
CA THR A 59 -43.10 -106.71 -6.54
C THR A 59 -43.69 -105.92 -5.37
N GLN A 60 -44.47 -106.61 -4.54
CA GLN A 60 -45.09 -105.99 -3.39
C GLN A 60 -44.03 -105.57 -2.35
N ILE A 61 -44.08 -104.31 -1.93
CA ILE A 61 -43.22 -103.79 -0.86
C ILE A 61 -43.82 -104.17 0.49
N TYR A 62 -43.13 -105.04 1.22
CA TYR A 62 -43.51 -105.40 2.58
C TYR A 62 -42.90 -104.44 3.58
N PHE A 63 -43.73 -103.82 4.41
CA PHE A 63 -43.25 -103.02 5.54
C PHE A 63 -43.14 -103.93 6.78
N THR A 64 -41.93 -104.01 7.33
CA THR A 64 -41.64 -104.81 8.53
C THR A 64 -41.01 -103.95 9.61
N ARG A 65 -41.26 -104.26 10.88
CA ARG A 65 -40.68 -103.53 12.04
C ARG A 65 -39.62 -104.34 12.78
N GLY A 66 -39.27 -105.52 12.24
CA GLY A 66 -38.29 -106.44 12.78
C GLY A 66 -38.84 -107.86 12.95
N GLN A 67 -38.00 -108.71 13.54
CA GLN A 67 -38.29 -110.13 13.73
C GLN A 67 -39.38 -110.38 14.79
N LEU A 68 -40.12 -111.47 14.58
CA LEU A 68 -41.09 -111.99 15.52
C LEU A 68 -40.45 -112.27 16.88
N ALA A 69 -41.13 -111.87 17.95
CA ALA A 69 -40.72 -111.99 19.35
C ALA A 69 -39.36 -111.37 19.69
N LYS A 70 -38.92 -110.37 18.90
CA LYS A 70 -37.79 -109.51 19.22
C LYS A 70 -38.29 -108.13 19.65
N SER A 71 -37.77 -107.64 20.76
CA SER A 71 -38.12 -106.31 21.28
C SER A 71 -37.83 -105.23 20.24
N MET A 72 -38.81 -104.36 20.00
CA MET A 72 -38.61 -103.14 19.20
C MET A 72 -37.88 -102.05 20.00
N ILE A 73 -37.88 -102.15 21.33
CA ILE A 73 -37.22 -101.19 22.22
C ILE A 73 -35.73 -101.39 22.10
N ARG A 74 -35.04 -100.38 21.55
CA ARG A 74 -33.58 -100.31 21.50
C ARG A 74 -33.06 -99.49 22.69
N PRO A 75 -31.86 -99.80 23.19
CA PRO A 75 -31.23 -98.96 24.20
C PRO A 75 -31.05 -97.54 23.65
N THR A 76 -31.45 -96.52 24.42
CA THR A 76 -31.18 -95.13 24.05
C THR A 76 -29.82 -94.72 24.57
N VAL A 77 -29.22 -93.80 23.83
CA VAL A 77 -28.00 -93.12 24.25
C VAL A 77 -28.29 -92.12 25.37
N VAL A 78 -29.49 -91.54 25.36
CA VAL A 78 -29.95 -90.56 26.35
C VAL A 78 -30.79 -91.27 27.40
N TYR A 79 -30.31 -91.28 28.65
CA TYR A 79 -31.09 -91.71 29.80
C TYR A 79 -32.03 -90.60 30.25
N SER A 80 -33.32 -90.91 30.40
CA SER A 80 -34.32 -89.98 30.91
C SER A 80 -34.94 -90.52 32.19
N THR A 81 -34.85 -89.76 33.29
CA THR A 81 -35.48 -90.12 34.57
C THR A 81 -37.01 -90.21 34.44
N ALA A 82 -37.61 -89.48 33.50
CA ALA A 82 -39.05 -89.50 33.25
C ALA A 82 -39.54 -90.71 32.43
N ASP A 83 -38.65 -91.36 31.68
CA ASP A 83 -38.99 -92.56 30.89
C ASP A 83 -37.80 -93.55 30.85
N PRO A 84 -37.53 -94.27 31.96
CA PRO A 84 -36.38 -95.16 32.06
C PRO A 84 -36.42 -96.34 31.07
N ALA A 85 -37.61 -96.70 30.59
CA ALA A 85 -37.83 -97.83 29.69
C ALA A 85 -38.07 -97.39 28.22
N ASN A 86 -37.93 -96.10 27.91
CA ASN A 86 -38.20 -95.49 26.60
C ASN A 86 -39.58 -95.82 26.01
N ARG A 87 -40.59 -96.04 26.87
CA ARG A 87 -41.93 -96.44 26.45
C ARG A 87 -42.68 -95.34 25.72
N VAL A 88 -42.40 -94.06 26.02
CA VAL A 88 -43.06 -92.90 25.42
C VAL A 88 -42.67 -92.74 23.95
N ARG A 89 -41.45 -93.12 23.58
CA ARG A 89 -40.93 -92.98 22.22
C ARG A 89 -41.33 -94.13 21.30
N VAL A 90 -41.68 -95.29 21.87
CA VAL A 90 -42.00 -96.50 21.11
C VAL A 90 -43.44 -96.42 20.59
N PRO A 91 -43.70 -96.67 19.30
CA PRO A 91 -45.04 -96.60 18.76
C PRO A 91 -45.89 -97.78 19.21
N THR A 92 -46.76 -97.55 20.20
CA THR A 92 -47.74 -98.50 20.73
C THR A 92 -48.85 -98.77 19.70
N ASN A 93 -48.92 -99.99 19.16
CA ASN A 93 -50.01 -100.45 18.26
C ASN A 93 -50.35 -101.92 18.56
N LYS A 94 -51.46 -102.44 18.03
CA LYS A 94 -51.92 -103.84 18.21
C LYS A 94 -50.85 -104.90 17.89
N CYS A 95 -49.97 -104.59 16.95
CA CYS A 95 -48.88 -105.45 16.52
C CYS A 95 -47.66 -105.47 17.48
N GLU A 96 -47.74 -104.86 18.67
CA GLU A 96 -46.68 -104.89 19.69
C GLU A 96 -46.60 -106.25 20.41
N LEU A 97 -47.73 -106.95 20.56
CA LEU A 97 -47.78 -108.27 21.20
C LEU A 97 -46.85 -109.28 20.49
N LEU A 98 -46.74 -109.19 19.16
CA LEU A 98 -45.87 -110.03 18.34
C LEU A 98 -44.38 -109.74 18.54
N HIS A 99 -44.01 -108.64 19.19
CA HIS A 99 -42.62 -108.28 19.49
C HIS A 99 -42.21 -108.57 20.94
N LEU A 100 -43.10 -109.13 21.75
CA LEU A 100 -42.81 -109.46 23.15
C LEU A 100 -41.78 -110.61 23.25
N PRO A 101 -40.59 -110.37 23.83
CA PRO A 101 -39.57 -111.41 23.97
C PRO A 101 -40.01 -112.58 24.85
N CYS A 102 -40.84 -112.30 25.87
CA CYS A 102 -41.38 -113.33 26.77
C CYS A 102 -42.31 -114.32 26.06
N ALA A 103 -42.98 -113.90 24.98
CA ALA A 103 -43.88 -114.74 24.19
C ALA A 103 -43.19 -115.49 23.05
N ARG A 104 -41.85 -115.43 22.95
CA ARG A 104 -41.06 -116.05 21.88
C ARG A 104 -41.33 -117.54 21.70
N LYS A 105 -41.39 -118.29 22.81
CA LYS A 105 -41.64 -119.74 22.76
C LYS A 105 -43.04 -120.06 22.20
N TYR A 106 -44.02 -119.20 22.46
CA TYR A 106 -45.38 -119.37 21.98
C TYR A 106 -45.48 -119.06 20.47
N PHE A 107 -44.96 -117.92 20.03
CA PHE A 107 -45.06 -117.49 18.63
C PHE A 107 -44.20 -118.31 17.66
N LEU A 108 -43.10 -118.91 18.13
CA LEU A 108 -42.24 -119.76 17.30
C LEU A 108 -42.72 -121.22 17.22
N ARG A 109 -43.84 -121.57 17.85
CA ARG A 109 -44.43 -122.90 17.71
C ARG A 109 -44.96 -123.08 16.28
N ASN A 110 -44.67 -124.20 15.63
CA ASN A 110 -44.91 -124.39 14.19
C ASN A 110 -46.37 -124.20 13.76
N ASP A 111 -47.33 -124.58 14.60
CA ASP A 111 -48.76 -124.40 14.38
C ASP A 111 -49.19 -122.93 14.45
N ILE A 112 -48.73 -122.21 15.47
CA ILE A 112 -48.98 -120.77 15.64
C ILE A 112 -48.30 -119.98 14.53
N LEU A 113 -47.05 -120.30 14.19
CA LEU A 113 -46.31 -119.64 13.14
C LEU A 113 -46.99 -119.81 11.77
N LYS A 114 -47.51 -121.01 11.47
CA LYS A 114 -48.32 -121.25 10.27
C LYS A 114 -49.59 -120.40 10.27
N GLN A 115 -50.29 -120.30 11.39
CA GLN A 115 -51.46 -119.42 11.51
C GLN A 115 -51.10 -117.95 11.29
N LEU A 116 -50.00 -117.47 11.89
CA LEU A 116 -49.53 -116.08 11.72
C LEU A 116 -49.18 -115.76 10.26
N LYS A 117 -48.57 -116.70 9.54
CA LYS A 117 -48.28 -116.59 8.10
C LYS A 117 -49.56 -116.61 7.26
N ASN A 118 -50.48 -117.53 7.54
CA ASN A 118 -51.78 -117.61 6.83
C ASN A 118 -52.62 -116.33 7.01
N HIS A 119 -52.48 -115.65 8.15
CA HIS A 119 -53.14 -114.38 8.41
C HIS A 119 -52.37 -113.15 7.93
N ASN A 120 -51.27 -113.31 7.19
CA ASN A 120 -50.41 -112.21 6.70
C ASN A 120 -49.94 -111.26 7.81
N LEU A 121 -49.72 -111.77 9.02
CA LEU A 121 -49.15 -111.00 10.14
C LEU A 121 -47.62 -111.07 10.14
N VAL A 122 -47.07 -112.11 9.52
CA VAL A 122 -45.64 -112.41 9.52
C VAL A 122 -45.22 -112.87 8.11
N ASN A 123 -44.07 -112.40 7.62
CA ASN A 123 -43.52 -112.83 6.33
C ASN A 123 -42.80 -114.19 6.42
N ASP A 124 -42.30 -114.70 5.29
CA ASP A 124 -41.58 -115.98 5.27
C ASP A 124 -40.29 -115.99 6.10
N LYS A 125 -39.67 -114.82 6.25
CA LYS A 125 -38.48 -114.56 7.08
C LYS A 125 -38.81 -114.40 8.57
N ASN A 126 -40.05 -114.65 8.99
CA ASN A 126 -40.53 -114.51 10.36
C ASN A 126 -40.45 -113.05 10.90
N GLU A 127 -40.63 -112.06 10.02
CA GLU A 127 -40.71 -110.64 10.37
C GLU A 127 -42.16 -110.18 10.41
N VAL A 128 -42.47 -109.32 11.38
CA VAL A 128 -43.84 -108.85 11.60
C VAL A 128 -44.19 -107.79 10.54
N LEU A 129 -45.22 -108.08 9.76
CA LEU A 129 -45.78 -107.19 8.74
C LEU A 129 -46.56 -106.05 9.41
N CYS A 130 -46.52 -104.87 8.82
CA CYS A 130 -47.28 -103.72 9.31
C CYS A 130 -47.80 -102.83 8.17
N SER A 131 -48.75 -101.96 8.50
CA SER A 131 -49.21 -100.94 7.56
C SER A 131 -48.15 -99.84 7.36
N ILE A 132 -48.21 -99.13 6.23
CA ILE A 132 -47.34 -97.97 5.95
C ILE A 132 -47.45 -96.89 7.04
N LYS A 133 -48.62 -96.73 7.65
CA LYS A 133 -48.84 -95.78 8.77
C LYS A 133 -48.04 -96.20 10.00
N GLU A 134 -48.06 -97.47 10.34
CA GLU A 134 -47.31 -98.02 11.47
C GLU A 134 -45.80 -98.03 11.19
N PHE A 135 -45.40 -98.30 9.95
CA PHE A 135 -44.00 -98.20 9.54
C PHE A 135 -43.47 -96.78 9.60
N ASN A 136 -44.25 -95.78 9.18
CA ASN A 136 -43.86 -94.37 9.32
C ASN A 136 -43.74 -93.95 10.80
N ARG A 137 -44.61 -94.45 11.70
CA ARG A 137 -44.46 -94.26 13.16
C ARG A 137 -43.18 -94.92 13.69
N PHE A 138 -42.85 -96.10 13.19
CA PHE A 138 -41.61 -96.80 13.52
C PHE A 138 -40.37 -96.05 12.99
N ARG A 139 -40.41 -95.50 11.78
CA ARG A 139 -39.35 -94.63 11.24
C ARG A 139 -39.14 -93.38 12.09
N LEU A 140 -40.21 -92.76 12.60
CA LEU A 140 -40.09 -91.63 13.53
C LEU A 140 -39.38 -92.02 14.83
N TYR A 141 -39.70 -93.19 15.38
CA TYR A 141 -38.97 -93.73 16.53
C TYR A 141 -37.48 -93.96 16.21
N LEU A 142 -37.17 -94.57 15.08
CA LEU A 142 -35.79 -94.74 14.62
C LEU A 142 -35.08 -93.40 14.40
N SER A 143 -35.79 -92.38 13.92
CA SER A 143 -35.28 -91.01 13.78
C SER A 143 -34.90 -90.41 15.12
N SER A 144 -35.70 -90.65 16.17
CA SER A 144 -35.37 -90.19 17.52
C SER A 144 -34.09 -90.83 18.04
N LEU A 145 -33.89 -92.14 17.80
CA LEU A 145 -32.66 -92.83 18.21
C LEU A 145 -31.44 -92.33 17.43
N TYR A 146 -31.59 -92.14 16.12
CA TYR A 146 -30.55 -91.59 15.27
C TYR A 146 -30.14 -90.18 15.71
N ASN A 147 -31.12 -89.33 16.01
CA ASN A 147 -30.87 -87.97 16.50
C ASN A 147 -30.15 -87.96 17.86
N ASP A 148 -30.42 -88.93 18.74
CA ASP A 148 -29.67 -89.09 19.99
C ASP A 148 -28.20 -89.48 19.74
N GLU A 149 -27.93 -90.37 18.78
CA GLU A 149 -26.56 -90.74 18.39
C GLU A 149 -25.80 -89.56 17.77
N VAL A 150 -26.47 -88.80 16.90
CA VAL A 150 -25.92 -87.55 16.32
C VAL A 150 -25.59 -86.55 17.43
N ARG A 151 -26.50 -86.37 18.40
CA ARG A 151 -26.29 -85.47 19.53
C ARG A 151 -25.07 -85.89 20.36
N LYS A 152 -24.95 -87.17 20.71
CA LYS A 152 -23.78 -87.66 21.45
C LYS A 152 -22.47 -87.43 20.70
N LYS A 153 -22.44 -87.64 19.38
CA LYS A 153 -21.23 -87.33 18.59
C LYS A 153 -20.92 -85.83 18.58
N LEU A 154 -21.94 -84.98 18.51
CA LEU A 154 -21.78 -83.53 18.55
C LEU A 154 -21.20 -83.08 19.91
N GLU A 155 -21.77 -83.58 21.01
CA GLU A 155 -21.30 -83.32 22.37
C GLU A 155 -19.83 -83.75 22.54
N ALA A 156 -19.46 -84.93 22.05
CA ALA A 156 -18.08 -85.40 22.11
C ALA A 156 -17.11 -84.52 21.30
N GLN A 157 -17.53 -83.98 20.13
CA GLN A 157 -16.71 -83.04 19.37
C GLN A 157 -16.59 -81.68 20.08
N ASP A 158 -17.68 -81.20 20.68
CA ASP A 158 -17.69 -79.94 21.42
C ASP A 158 -16.80 -80.02 22.66
N GLU A 159 -16.83 -81.13 23.41
CA GLU A 159 -15.95 -81.38 24.55
C GLU A 159 -14.47 -81.37 24.13
N LEU A 160 -14.14 -82.04 23.02
CA LEU A 160 -12.77 -82.05 22.49
C LEU A 160 -12.30 -80.64 22.09
N LEU A 161 -13.18 -79.87 21.46
CA LEU A 161 -12.88 -78.48 21.09
C LEU A 161 -12.72 -77.58 22.31
N GLN A 162 -13.53 -77.76 23.35
CA GLN A 162 -13.39 -77.05 24.61
C GLN A 162 -12.04 -77.35 25.26
N TYR A 163 -11.70 -78.64 25.37
CA TYR A 163 -10.42 -79.08 25.90
C TYR A 163 -9.23 -78.47 25.14
N THR A 164 -9.27 -78.51 23.81
CA THR A 164 -8.22 -77.93 22.96
C THR A 164 -8.07 -76.42 23.20
N ARG A 165 -9.20 -75.69 23.27
CA ARG A 165 -9.19 -74.24 23.56
C ARG A 165 -8.62 -73.91 24.93
N GLU A 166 -8.89 -74.75 25.92
CA GLU A 166 -8.34 -74.58 27.27
C GLU A 166 -6.84 -74.78 27.29
N GLN A 167 -6.34 -75.81 26.59
CA GLN A 167 -4.91 -76.04 26.42
C GLN A 167 -4.24 -74.85 25.71
N ASP A 168 -4.80 -74.37 24.61
CA ASP A 168 -4.29 -73.20 23.89
C ASP A 168 -4.24 -71.97 24.80
N ARG A 169 -5.31 -71.70 25.56
CA ARG A 169 -5.35 -70.58 26.53
C ARG A 169 -4.31 -70.73 27.63
N ALA A 170 -4.06 -71.94 28.12
CA ALA A 170 -3.02 -72.20 29.11
C ALA A 170 -1.63 -71.95 28.51
N PHE A 171 -1.38 -72.44 27.29
CA PHE A 171 -0.14 -72.24 26.55
C PHE A 171 0.13 -70.76 26.28
N PHE A 172 -0.86 -70.01 25.78
CA PHE A 172 -0.72 -68.58 25.53
C PHE A 172 -0.48 -67.77 26.82
N ARG A 173 -1.10 -68.17 27.95
CA ARG A 173 -0.82 -67.54 29.25
C ARG A 173 0.62 -67.77 29.69
N GLN A 174 1.12 -69.00 29.57
CA GLN A 174 2.52 -69.30 29.88
C GLN A 174 3.49 -68.50 29.00
N GLN A 175 3.22 -68.40 27.69
CA GLN A 175 4.03 -67.54 26.81
C GLN A 175 3.98 -66.07 27.22
N GLN A 176 2.80 -65.53 27.56
CA GLN A 176 2.68 -64.14 28.01
C GLN A 176 3.39 -63.89 29.34
N GLU A 177 3.40 -64.85 30.26
CA GLU A 177 4.14 -64.75 31.52
C GLU A 177 5.66 -64.79 31.29
N GLU A 178 6.13 -65.67 30.40
CA GLU A 178 7.55 -65.73 30.03
C GLU A 178 8.02 -64.49 29.26
N GLU A 179 7.25 -64.03 28.27
CA GLU A 179 7.53 -62.80 27.53
C GLU A 179 7.36 -61.56 28.41
N GLY A 180 6.36 -61.55 29.28
CA GLY A 180 6.13 -60.52 30.29
C GLY A 180 7.31 -60.42 31.26
N GLY A 181 7.86 -61.55 31.70
CA GLY A 181 9.08 -61.61 32.51
C GLY A 181 10.31 -61.07 31.76
N LYS A 182 10.50 -61.47 30.49
CA LYS A 182 11.58 -60.95 29.63
C LYS A 182 11.44 -59.43 29.38
N LEU A 183 10.21 -58.96 29.18
CA LEU A 183 9.87 -57.56 28.98
C LEU A 183 10.06 -56.75 30.27
N ALA A 184 9.71 -57.30 31.43
CA ALA A 184 9.95 -56.68 32.74
C ALA A 184 11.44 -56.48 33.00
N VAL A 185 12.28 -57.48 32.72
CA VAL A 185 13.75 -57.36 32.83
C VAL A 185 14.31 -56.32 31.86
N ARG A 186 13.81 -56.26 30.63
CA ARG A 186 14.20 -55.24 29.64
C ARG A 186 13.77 -53.83 30.07
N ASN A 187 12.55 -53.69 30.60
CA ASN A 187 12.00 -52.45 31.11
C ASN A 187 12.78 -51.97 32.34
N GLU A 188 13.21 -52.87 33.22
CA GLU A 188 14.03 -52.52 34.36
C GLU A 188 15.42 -52.05 33.94
N ARG A 189 16.06 -52.74 32.99
CA ARG A 189 17.35 -52.30 32.42
C ARG A 189 17.27 -50.92 31.77
N THR A 190 16.20 -50.68 30.99
CA THR A 190 15.98 -49.37 30.37
C THR A 190 15.62 -48.29 31.38
N ALA A 191 14.85 -48.62 32.43
CA ALA A 191 14.55 -47.70 33.52
C ALA A 191 15.82 -47.31 34.31
N ARG A 192 16.69 -48.28 34.61
CA ARG A 192 18.01 -48.03 35.23
C ARG A 192 18.89 -47.14 34.35
N ALA A 193 18.95 -47.41 33.05
CA ALA A 193 19.69 -46.56 32.10
C ALA A 193 19.12 -45.14 32.00
N LYS A 194 17.79 -44.99 32.03
CA LYS A 194 17.12 -43.68 32.05
C LYS A 194 17.42 -42.92 33.35
N ARG A 195 17.36 -43.58 34.51
CA ARG A 195 17.73 -42.97 35.81
C ARG A 195 19.17 -42.50 35.80
N PHE A 196 20.11 -43.33 35.36
CA PHE A 196 21.52 -42.95 35.25
C PHE A 196 21.73 -41.75 34.32
N LYS A 197 21.04 -41.72 33.16
CA LYS A 197 21.09 -40.60 32.23
C LYS A 197 20.48 -39.32 32.83
N GLN A 198 19.39 -39.44 33.58
CA GLN A 198 18.75 -38.32 34.28
C GLN A 198 19.66 -37.76 35.39
N GLU A 199 20.26 -38.63 36.20
CA GLU A 199 21.22 -38.23 37.23
C GLU A 199 22.44 -37.54 36.62
N ALA A 200 22.98 -38.05 35.50
CA ALA A 200 24.09 -37.41 34.79
C ALA A 200 23.72 -36.02 34.25
N LEU A 201 22.51 -35.86 33.69
CA LEU A 201 21.99 -34.56 33.24
C LEU A 201 21.80 -33.58 34.40
N GLU A 202 21.29 -34.06 35.53
CA GLU A 202 21.10 -33.23 36.72
C GLU A 202 22.44 -32.77 37.31
N GLN A 203 23.44 -33.67 37.36
CA GLN A 203 24.81 -33.30 37.74
C GLN A 203 25.42 -32.29 36.77
N GLN A 204 25.20 -32.45 35.47
CA GLN A 204 25.66 -31.49 34.47
C GLN A 204 25.00 -30.11 34.65
N ARG A 205 23.68 -30.07 34.91
CA ARG A 205 22.95 -28.83 35.22
C ARG A 205 23.49 -28.14 36.47
N LYS A 206 23.70 -28.88 37.56
CA LYS A 206 24.28 -28.33 38.80
C LYS A 206 25.67 -27.73 38.56
N ARG A 207 26.51 -28.40 37.76
CA ARG A 207 27.82 -27.86 37.36
C ARG A 207 27.70 -26.60 36.51
N GLN A 208 26.75 -26.56 35.57
CA GLN A 208 26.50 -25.36 34.77
C GLN A 208 26.03 -24.19 35.63
N GLU A 209 25.06 -24.41 36.52
CA GLU A 209 24.58 -23.38 37.45
C GLU A 209 25.69 -22.86 38.36
N GLN A 210 26.58 -23.72 38.85
CA GLN A 210 27.77 -23.32 39.59
C GLN A 210 28.73 -22.49 38.73
N ASN A 211 29.05 -22.96 37.53
CA ASN A 211 29.91 -22.22 36.59
C ASN A 211 29.33 -20.85 36.21
N ASP A 212 28.03 -20.76 36.02
CA ASP A 212 27.32 -19.52 35.68
C ASP A 212 27.31 -18.55 36.85
N ARG A 213 27.09 -19.03 38.09
CA ARG A 213 27.23 -18.23 39.31
C ARG A 213 28.65 -17.69 39.45
N ASP A 214 29.66 -18.54 39.27
CA ASP A 214 31.07 -18.13 39.34
C ASP A 214 31.43 -17.15 38.22
N ALA A 215 30.92 -17.36 37.00
CA ALA A 215 31.09 -16.44 35.88
C ALA A 215 30.39 -15.09 36.14
N TYR A 216 29.22 -15.09 36.75
CA TYR A 216 28.49 -13.89 37.14
C TYR A 216 29.25 -13.08 38.19
N LEU A 217 29.74 -13.74 39.25
CA LEU A 217 30.56 -13.11 40.28
C LEU A 217 31.84 -12.50 39.69
N ARG A 218 32.54 -13.23 38.80
CA ARG A 218 33.72 -12.69 38.10
C ARG A 218 33.38 -11.48 37.23
N ARG A 219 32.23 -11.46 36.56
CA ARG A 219 31.78 -10.29 35.78
C ARG A 219 31.46 -9.10 36.68
N GLN A 220 30.81 -9.33 37.81
CA GLN A 220 30.54 -8.26 38.78
C GLN A 220 31.84 -7.64 39.29
N GLN A 221 32.79 -8.48 39.73
CA GLN A 221 34.11 -8.01 40.17
C GLN A 221 34.82 -7.19 39.10
N LEU A 222 34.84 -7.65 37.84
CA LEU A 222 35.47 -6.93 36.75
C LEU A 222 34.76 -5.60 36.43
N MET A 223 33.43 -5.54 36.57
CA MET A 223 32.67 -4.30 36.41
C MET A 223 32.96 -3.30 37.54
N GLU A 224 33.04 -3.77 38.79
CA GLU A 224 33.44 -2.95 39.93
C GLU A 224 34.87 -2.42 39.78
N GLU A 225 35.83 -3.28 39.39
CA GLU A 225 37.20 -2.88 39.09
C GLU A 225 37.27 -1.85 37.96
N ARG A 226 36.46 -2.01 36.90
CA ARG A 226 36.36 -1.02 35.82
C ARG A 226 35.79 0.30 36.29
N GLN A 227 34.75 0.28 37.12
CA GLN A 227 34.16 1.49 37.69
C GLN A 227 35.16 2.21 38.59
N GLN A 228 35.87 1.48 39.44
CA GLN A 228 36.93 2.03 40.29
C GLN A 228 38.09 2.61 39.46
N ALA A 229 38.53 1.89 38.42
CA ALA A 229 39.57 2.37 37.51
C ALA A 229 39.12 3.61 36.71
N GLN A 230 37.86 3.66 36.28
CA GLN A 230 37.29 4.82 35.59
C GLN A 230 37.16 6.01 36.54
N ALA A 231 36.67 5.81 37.76
CA ALA A 231 36.62 6.85 38.78
C ALA A 231 38.02 7.39 39.10
N ALA A 232 39.01 6.52 39.28
CA ALA A 232 40.41 6.91 39.49
C ALA A 232 40.98 7.70 38.30
N ARG A 233 40.67 7.31 37.05
CA ARG A 233 41.05 8.06 35.84
C ARG A 233 40.36 9.42 35.77
N MET A 234 39.08 9.50 36.13
CA MET A 234 38.33 10.76 36.18
C MET A 234 38.92 11.70 37.23
N MET A 235 39.22 11.21 38.43
CA MET A 235 39.90 11.98 39.48
C MET A 235 41.26 12.50 39.00
N GLN A 236 42.11 11.64 38.43
CA GLN A 236 43.41 12.06 37.88
C GLN A 236 43.26 13.03 36.71
N SER A 237 42.22 12.87 35.88
CA SER A 237 41.92 13.79 34.78
C SER A 237 41.44 15.14 35.28
N GLU A 238 40.58 15.18 36.30
CA GLU A 238 40.16 16.42 36.95
C GLU A 238 41.35 17.15 37.56
N GLU A 239 42.22 16.46 38.30
CA GLU A 239 43.44 17.06 38.85
C GLU A 239 44.32 17.66 37.74
N ARG A 240 44.52 16.94 36.63
CA ARG A 240 45.25 17.47 35.46
C ARG A 240 44.53 18.67 34.86
N MET A 241 43.23 18.61 34.66
CA MET A 241 42.44 19.71 34.11
C MET A 241 42.46 20.93 35.04
N GLU A 242 42.49 20.73 36.35
CA GLU A 242 42.58 21.79 37.34
C GLU A 242 43.95 22.49 37.29
N THR A 243 45.05 21.72 37.16
CA THR A 243 46.38 22.32 36.93
C THR A 243 46.44 23.10 35.61
N VAL A 244 45.80 22.61 34.55
CA VAL A 244 45.72 23.29 33.25
C VAL A 244 44.84 24.54 33.33
N ARG A 245 43.67 24.47 33.99
CA ARG A 245 42.78 25.64 34.23
C ARG A 245 43.51 26.72 35.00
N ASN A 246 44.20 26.36 36.07
CA ASN A 246 44.99 27.30 36.87
C ASN A 246 46.14 27.91 36.06
N ARG A 247 46.77 27.14 35.17
CA ARG A 247 47.79 27.66 34.25
C ARG A 247 47.20 28.60 33.20
N ILE A 248 46.04 28.27 32.62
CA ILE A 248 45.34 29.11 31.65
C ILE A 248 44.85 30.41 32.30
N MET A 249 44.30 30.34 33.51
CA MET A 249 43.89 31.53 34.29
C MET A 249 45.07 32.48 34.49
N LYS A 250 46.22 31.97 34.96
CA LYS A 250 47.44 32.77 35.09
C LYS A 250 47.94 33.36 33.76
N LEU A 251 47.87 32.59 32.66
CA LEU A 251 48.24 33.09 31.34
C LEU A 251 47.28 34.18 30.85
N ARG A 252 45.97 34.03 31.09
CA ARG A 252 44.97 35.05 30.76
C ARG A 252 45.18 36.33 31.56
N GLU A 253 45.45 36.23 32.86
CA GLU A 253 45.79 37.39 33.69
C GLU A 253 47.03 38.13 33.15
N MET A 254 48.06 37.39 32.73
CA MET A 254 49.26 37.97 32.11
C MET A 254 48.98 38.60 30.74
N GLU A 255 48.15 37.96 29.91
CA GLU A 255 47.73 38.51 28.61
C GLU A 255 46.86 39.76 28.79
N ASP A 256 45.93 39.76 29.73
CA ASP A 256 45.08 40.90 30.01
C ASP A 256 45.87 42.06 30.61
N ALA A 257 46.89 41.79 31.44
CA ALA A 257 47.84 42.79 31.88
C ALA A 257 48.63 43.39 30.71
N ARG A 258 49.12 42.56 29.77
CA ARG A 258 49.79 43.02 28.54
C ARG A 258 48.86 43.81 27.64
N LYS A 259 47.61 43.37 27.45
CA LYS A 259 46.61 44.09 26.66
C LYS A 259 46.29 45.45 27.27
N LYS A 260 46.13 45.54 28.60
CA LYS A 260 45.96 46.81 29.32
C LYS A 260 47.16 47.73 29.14
N GLU A 261 48.38 47.18 29.20
CA GLU A 261 49.60 47.95 28.98
C GLU A 261 49.71 48.46 27.53
N ILE A 262 49.37 47.62 26.54
CA ILE A 262 49.31 48.01 25.12
C ILE A 262 48.26 49.08 24.92
N LEU A 263 47.04 48.89 25.44
CA LEU A 263 45.95 49.87 25.40
C LEU A 263 46.38 51.20 26.00
N HIS A 264 47.04 51.20 27.16
CA HIS A 264 47.53 52.41 27.78
C HIS A 264 48.59 53.12 26.92
N LYS A 265 49.51 52.36 26.31
CA LYS A 265 50.52 52.90 25.38
C LYS A 265 49.91 53.41 24.08
N THR A 266 48.87 52.75 23.55
CA THR A 266 48.17 53.21 22.35
C THR A 266 47.33 54.44 22.65
N THR A 267 46.60 54.50 23.77
CA THR A 267 45.86 55.71 24.17
C THR A 267 46.79 56.91 24.35
N LEU A 268 47.98 56.72 24.92
CA LEU A 268 48.97 57.79 25.04
C LEU A 268 49.49 58.26 23.67
N LYS A 269 49.72 57.32 22.73
CA LYS A 269 50.10 57.65 21.35
C LYS A 269 48.99 58.32 20.56
N ASP A 270 47.73 57.91 20.76
CA ASP A 270 46.56 58.46 20.09
C ASP A 270 46.30 59.88 20.59
N MET A 271 46.41 60.14 21.91
CA MET A 271 46.38 61.49 22.48
C MET A 271 47.50 62.39 21.92
N GLN A 272 48.72 61.86 21.77
CA GLN A 272 49.83 62.61 21.15
C GLN A 272 49.61 62.85 19.66
N SER A 273 49.01 61.89 18.94
CA SER A 273 48.65 62.03 17.53
C SER A 273 47.52 63.03 17.33
N GLU A 274 46.50 63.05 18.19
CA GLU A 274 45.43 64.05 18.18
C GLU A 274 45.95 65.45 18.49
N ALA A 275 46.80 65.62 19.51
CA ALA A 275 47.43 66.90 19.80
C ALA A 275 48.29 67.41 18.62
N ASN A 276 49.00 66.51 17.93
CA ASN A 276 49.76 66.84 16.73
C ASN A 276 48.84 67.18 15.54
N ARG A 277 47.72 66.46 15.36
CA ARG A 277 46.71 66.78 14.33
C ARG A 277 46.08 68.15 14.58
N GLU A 278 45.70 68.45 15.81
CA GLU A 278 45.21 69.78 16.18
C GLU A 278 46.23 70.87 15.92
N HIS A 279 47.53 70.64 16.21
CA HIS A 279 48.59 71.60 15.90
C HIS A 279 48.75 71.83 14.40
N VAL A 280 48.66 70.76 13.59
CA VAL A 280 48.69 70.84 12.13
C VAL A 280 47.45 71.56 11.59
N GLU A 281 46.27 71.35 12.18
CA GLU A 281 45.06 72.06 11.77
C GLU A 281 45.06 73.53 12.18
N LYS A 282 45.57 73.87 13.36
CA LYS A 282 45.74 75.25 13.82
C LYS A 282 46.73 76.01 12.92
N THR A 283 47.84 75.38 12.52
CA THR A 283 48.80 75.99 11.57
C THR A 283 48.21 76.15 10.17
N LYS A 284 47.47 75.16 9.66
CA LYS A 284 46.73 75.26 8.39
C LYS A 284 45.67 76.36 8.42
N LYS A 285 44.94 76.53 9.52
CA LYS A 285 43.96 77.63 9.71
C LYS A 285 44.64 78.99 9.67
N ILE A 286 45.77 79.16 10.37
CA ILE A 286 46.56 80.40 10.35
C ILE A 286 47.10 80.69 8.95
N GLU A 287 47.59 79.68 8.22
CA GLU A 287 48.03 79.85 6.83
C GLU A 287 46.89 80.18 5.88
N TYR A 288 45.71 79.56 6.07
CA TYR A 288 44.51 79.87 5.30
C TYR A 288 44.05 81.30 5.56
N GLU A 289 44.03 81.76 6.81
CA GLU A 289 43.71 83.15 7.17
C GLU A 289 44.71 84.15 6.58
N LYS A 290 46.01 83.82 6.55
CA LYS A 290 47.02 84.65 5.88
C LYS A 290 46.81 84.72 4.37
N LYS A 291 46.50 83.59 3.73
CA LYS A 291 46.16 83.54 2.29
C LYS A 291 44.87 84.29 1.99
N LEU A 292 43.88 84.20 2.87
CA LEU A 292 42.60 84.89 2.74
C LEU A 292 42.78 86.40 2.91
N LYS A 293 43.55 86.86 3.91
CA LYS A 293 43.92 88.27 4.07
C LYS A 293 44.67 88.80 2.84
N HIS A 294 45.69 88.07 2.37
CA HIS A 294 46.41 88.43 1.15
C HIS A 294 45.49 88.51 -0.08
N TRP A 295 44.51 87.59 -0.19
CA TRP A 295 43.54 87.62 -1.27
C TRP A 295 42.61 88.84 -1.17
N PHE A 296 42.13 89.18 0.04
CA PHE A 296 41.35 90.39 0.28
C PHE A 296 42.14 91.68 0.00
N ASP A 297 43.40 91.75 0.44
CA ASP A 297 44.28 92.89 0.20
C ASP A 297 44.57 93.07 -1.30
N ALA A 298 44.81 91.97 -2.03
CA ALA A 298 44.96 91.98 -3.49
C ALA A 298 43.67 92.39 -4.22
N LYS A 299 42.51 91.99 -3.70
CA LYS A 299 41.18 92.40 -4.21
C LYS A 299 40.90 93.88 -3.96
N LEU A 300 41.26 94.40 -2.79
CA LEU A 300 41.15 95.81 -2.42
C LEU A 300 42.07 96.69 -3.25
N LEU A 301 43.33 96.27 -3.45
CA LEU A 301 44.27 96.94 -4.34
C LEU A 301 43.77 96.94 -5.78
N SER A 302 43.29 95.80 -6.29
CA SER A 302 42.70 95.73 -7.64
C SER A 302 41.43 96.58 -7.79
N ALA A 303 40.62 96.72 -6.72
CA ALA A 303 39.45 97.59 -6.71
C ALA A 303 39.84 99.08 -6.65
N SER A 304 40.87 99.44 -5.89
CA SER A 304 41.43 100.80 -5.84
C SER A 304 42.03 101.19 -7.19
N GLU A 305 42.84 100.31 -7.80
CA GLU A 305 43.43 100.53 -9.12
C GLU A 305 42.37 100.69 -10.22
N ARG A 306 41.23 99.96 -10.11
CA ARG A 306 40.10 100.16 -11.02
C ARG A 306 39.45 101.52 -10.84
N LEU A 307 39.23 101.94 -9.59
CA LEU A 307 38.69 103.27 -9.28
C LEU A 307 39.63 104.39 -9.76
N ASP A 308 40.94 104.21 -9.64
CA ASP A 308 41.92 105.21 -10.07
C ASP A 308 42.02 105.26 -11.60
N ARG A 309 41.99 104.10 -12.30
CA ARG A 309 41.86 104.07 -13.78
C ARG A 309 40.55 104.70 -14.26
N GLU A 310 39.46 104.50 -13.53
CA GLU A 310 38.16 105.08 -13.88
C GLU A 310 38.15 106.59 -13.70
N LYS A 311 38.82 107.12 -12.66
CA LYS A 311 39.06 108.56 -12.48
C LYS A 311 39.96 109.14 -13.58
N GLU A 312 41.01 108.42 -13.97
CA GLU A 312 41.90 108.83 -15.08
C GLU A 312 41.14 108.90 -16.41
N ILE A 313 40.33 107.88 -16.72
CA ILE A 313 39.47 107.87 -17.91
C ILE A 313 38.44 109.01 -17.88
N GLN A 314 37.85 109.32 -16.71
CA GLN A 314 36.94 110.45 -16.56
C GLN A 314 37.64 111.80 -16.72
N ALA A 315 38.87 111.94 -16.25
CA ALA A 315 39.69 113.14 -16.41
C ALA A 315 40.09 113.35 -17.89
N GLU A 316 40.57 112.30 -18.56
CA GLU A 316 40.88 112.30 -20.00
C GLU A 316 39.64 112.62 -20.84
N HIS A 317 38.48 112.08 -20.47
CA HIS A 317 37.21 112.38 -21.14
C HIS A 317 36.80 113.84 -20.94
N SER A 318 36.93 114.39 -19.73
CA SER A 318 36.66 115.80 -19.43
C SER A 318 37.56 116.74 -20.24
N ASP A 319 38.85 116.42 -20.34
CA ASP A 319 39.80 117.26 -21.07
C ASP A 319 39.66 117.14 -22.60
N SER A 320 39.32 115.94 -23.10
CA SER A 320 38.90 115.73 -24.49
C SER A 320 37.63 116.53 -24.83
N MET A 321 36.65 116.56 -23.92
CA MET A 321 35.42 117.34 -24.08
C MET A 321 35.70 118.85 -24.11
N LYS A 322 36.60 119.37 -23.27
CA LYS A 322 37.02 120.79 -23.31
C LYS A 322 37.75 121.13 -24.61
N GLN A 323 38.61 120.25 -25.12
CA GLN A 323 39.28 120.46 -26.40
C GLN A 323 38.32 120.41 -27.58
N ASN A 324 37.35 119.49 -27.56
CA ASN A 324 36.29 119.41 -28.56
C ASN A 324 35.36 120.62 -28.53
N ALA A 325 35.04 121.15 -27.35
CA ALA A 325 34.28 122.40 -27.21
C ALA A 325 35.01 123.58 -27.86
N LYS A 326 36.32 123.75 -27.61
CA LYS A 326 37.15 124.78 -28.27
C LYS A 326 37.20 124.61 -29.79
N ARG A 327 37.38 123.37 -30.29
CA ARG A 327 37.36 123.07 -31.73
C ARG A 327 36.00 123.36 -32.36
N ARG A 328 34.90 123.10 -31.65
CA ARG A 328 33.54 123.40 -32.11
C ARG A 328 33.31 124.91 -32.20
N GLN A 329 33.80 125.68 -31.24
CA GLN A 329 33.68 127.14 -31.23
C GLN A 329 34.42 127.77 -32.43
N GLN A 330 35.63 127.30 -32.73
CA GLN A 330 36.40 127.73 -33.91
C GLN A 330 35.71 127.37 -35.24
N ARG A 331 35.05 126.20 -35.33
CA ARG A 331 34.25 125.83 -36.51
C ARG A 331 33.02 126.73 -36.69
N ILE A 332 32.36 127.10 -35.60
CA ILE A 332 31.18 127.99 -35.64
C ILE A 332 31.59 129.38 -36.11
N GLU A 333 32.71 129.92 -35.61
CA GLU A 333 33.23 131.22 -36.04
C GLU A 333 33.64 131.22 -37.51
N LYS A 334 34.34 130.16 -37.96
CA LYS A 334 34.68 129.99 -39.37
C LYS A 334 33.43 129.88 -40.27
N SER A 335 32.42 129.14 -39.82
CA SER A 335 31.14 129.03 -40.54
C SER A 335 30.34 130.33 -40.55
N ARG A 336 30.47 131.20 -39.53
CA ARG A 336 29.86 132.55 -39.52
C ARG A 336 30.55 133.49 -40.51
N ALA A 337 31.87 133.40 -40.65
CA ALA A 337 32.62 134.17 -41.63
C ALA A 337 32.30 133.77 -43.09
N GLU A 338 32.07 132.49 -43.36
CA GLU A 338 31.75 131.96 -44.70
C GLU A 338 30.24 132.04 -45.08
N LEU A 339 29.39 132.49 -44.15
CA LEU A 339 27.94 132.54 -44.31
C LEU A 339 27.45 133.50 -45.43
N PRO A 340 28.02 134.71 -45.60
CA PRO A 340 27.62 135.64 -46.65
C PRO A 340 27.81 135.06 -48.07
N ASP A 341 28.94 134.38 -48.31
CA ASP A 341 29.29 133.78 -49.60
C ASP A 341 28.40 132.57 -49.94
N ARG A 342 28.03 131.78 -48.92
CA ARG A 342 27.09 130.66 -49.09
C ARG A 342 25.67 131.12 -49.46
N ILE A 343 25.22 132.25 -48.91
CA ILE A 343 23.91 132.82 -49.23
C ILE A 343 23.89 133.32 -50.69
N GLN A 344 24.97 133.93 -51.18
CA GLN A 344 25.06 134.36 -52.58
C GLN A 344 25.07 133.17 -53.56
N LYS A 345 25.79 132.08 -53.26
CA LYS A 345 25.76 130.86 -54.09
C LYS A 345 24.38 130.21 -54.16
N LYS A 346 23.65 130.15 -53.03
CA LYS A 346 22.28 129.61 -53.01
C LYS A 346 21.27 130.46 -53.78
N LYS A 347 21.41 131.79 -53.78
CA LYS A 347 20.57 132.65 -54.65
C LYS A 347 20.79 132.35 -56.13
N ALA A 348 22.04 132.17 -56.56
CA ALA A 348 22.37 131.83 -57.94
C ALA A 348 21.86 130.44 -58.37
N GLU A 349 21.87 129.46 -57.45
CA GLU A 349 21.29 128.13 -57.69
C GLU A 349 19.75 128.18 -57.78
N GLY A 350 19.10 128.98 -56.93
CA GLY A 350 17.65 129.20 -56.98
C GLY A 350 17.17 129.77 -58.31
N GLU A 351 17.88 130.76 -58.86
CA GLU A 351 17.57 131.33 -60.18
C GLU A 351 17.73 130.30 -61.33
N ARG A 352 18.69 129.38 -61.20
CA ARG A 352 18.88 128.27 -62.15
C ARG A 352 17.71 127.29 -62.11
N LEU A 353 17.23 126.95 -60.91
CA LEU A 353 16.11 126.02 -60.73
C LEU A 353 14.80 126.62 -61.24
N ASP A 354 14.56 127.90 -60.99
CA ASP A 354 13.35 128.60 -61.43
C ASP A 354 13.25 128.66 -62.97
N LYS A 355 14.38 128.79 -63.67
CA LYS A 355 14.47 128.64 -65.14
C LYS A 355 14.07 127.24 -65.61
N ILE A 356 14.47 126.19 -64.90
CA ILE A 356 14.14 124.80 -65.25
C ILE A 356 12.64 124.56 -65.06
N VAL A 357 12.08 124.98 -63.92
CA VAL A 357 10.65 124.80 -63.61
C VAL A 357 9.77 125.51 -64.64
N ARG A 358 10.08 126.75 -65.03
CA ARG A 358 9.34 127.47 -66.08
C ARG A 358 9.37 126.74 -67.43
N LYS A 359 10.51 126.14 -67.80
CA LYS A 359 10.65 125.38 -69.04
C LYS A 359 9.76 124.13 -69.05
N PHE A 360 9.66 123.40 -67.94
CA PHE A 360 8.81 122.22 -67.83
C PHE A 360 7.31 122.57 -67.73
N ALA A 361 6.95 123.64 -67.03
CA ALA A 361 5.58 124.12 -66.94
C ALA A 361 5.00 124.52 -68.31
N MET A 362 5.77 125.22 -69.15
CA MET A 362 5.36 125.57 -70.51
C MET A 362 5.19 124.33 -71.41
N ARG A 363 6.03 123.31 -71.22
CA ARG A 363 5.95 122.05 -71.97
C ARG A 363 4.71 121.23 -71.59
N TRP A 364 4.32 121.26 -70.31
CA TRP A 364 3.07 120.64 -69.84
C TRP A 364 1.84 121.37 -70.38
N LEU A 365 1.80 122.70 -70.32
CA LEU A 365 0.71 123.50 -70.87
C LEU A 365 0.46 123.26 -72.36
N ASN A 366 1.51 123.10 -73.15
CA ASN A 366 1.38 122.78 -74.59
C ASN A 366 0.76 121.39 -74.81
N ARG A 367 1.14 120.38 -74.02
CA ARG A 367 0.52 119.04 -74.08
C ARG A 367 -0.96 119.04 -73.68
N VAL A 368 -1.34 119.87 -72.73
CA VAL A 368 -2.74 120.00 -72.31
C VAL A 368 -3.57 120.66 -73.43
N ARG A 369 -3.05 121.69 -74.10
CA ARG A 369 -3.71 122.32 -75.25
C ARG A 369 -3.86 121.37 -76.44
N GLU A 370 -2.87 120.54 -76.73
CA GLU A 370 -2.95 119.51 -77.77
C GLU A 370 -4.04 118.46 -77.47
N ARG A 371 -4.26 118.12 -76.19
CA ARG A 371 -5.32 117.18 -75.79
C ARG A 371 -6.72 117.78 -75.86
N LEU A 372 -6.86 119.08 -75.58
CA LEU A 372 -8.14 119.78 -75.66
C LEU A 372 -8.61 120.04 -77.09
N ASN A 373 -7.70 120.13 -78.06
CA ASN A 373 -8.03 120.38 -79.46
C ASN A 373 -8.21 119.11 -80.31
N LYS A 374 -8.15 117.91 -79.72
CA LYS A 374 -8.48 116.66 -80.42
C LYS A 374 -10.00 116.42 -80.38
N PRO A 375 -10.70 116.27 -81.52
CA PRO A 375 -12.15 116.07 -81.54
C PRO A 375 -12.54 114.76 -80.83
N ARG A 376 -13.57 114.84 -79.98
CA ARG A 376 -14.11 113.71 -79.20
C ARG A 376 -15.02 112.84 -80.07
N ASP A 377 -14.59 111.61 -80.34
CA ASP A 377 -15.39 110.55 -80.95
C ASP A 377 -16.37 109.96 -79.92
N GLU A 378 -17.67 110.00 -80.22
CA GLU A 378 -18.78 109.55 -79.37
C GLU A 378 -18.99 108.01 -79.33
N LYS A 379 -17.99 107.22 -79.76
CA LYS A 379 -18.10 105.75 -79.83
C LYS A 379 -17.03 104.97 -79.06
N HIS A 380 -16.33 105.59 -78.11
CA HIS A 380 -15.41 104.85 -77.24
C HIS A 380 -15.68 105.06 -75.75
N GLU A 381 -16.54 104.18 -75.23
CA GLU A 381 -16.62 103.80 -73.82
C GLU A 381 -15.42 102.92 -73.40
N SER A 382 -15.25 102.85 -72.06
CA SER A 382 -14.44 101.88 -71.29
C SER A 382 -12.94 102.22 -71.17
N VAL A 383 -12.22 101.95 -70.07
CA VAL A 383 -12.39 101.07 -68.91
C VAL A 383 -11.60 101.72 -67.77
N PHE A 384 -12.16 101.90 -66.57
CA PHE A 384 -11.43 101.77 -65.28
C PHE A 384 -12.42 101.85 -64.10
N TYR A 385 -13.36 100.92 -64.08
CA TYR A 385 -14.02 100.45 -62.87
C TYR A 385 -13.72 98.96 -62.75
N SER A 386 -12.72 98.61 -61.94
CA SER A 386 -12.56 97.32 -61.24
C SER A 386 -11.09 97.12 -60.88
N GLN A 387 -10.74 97.31 -59.61
CA GLN A 387 -9.65 96.60 -58.90
C GLN A 387 -9.55 97.10 -57.46
N THR A 388 -10.58 96.77 -56.66
CA THR A 388 -10.57 96.84 -55.20
C THR A 388 -10.93 95.46 -54.65
N LYS A 389 -10.01 94.49 -54.73
CA LYS A 389 -10.23 93.15 -54.14
C LYS A 389 -9.10 92.53 -53.31
N ASN A 390 -7.88 93.08 -53.30
CA ASN A 390 -6.74 92.37 -52.68
C ASN A 390 -5.99 93.11 -51.55
N VAL A 391 -6.48 94.25 -51.08
CA VAL A 391 -5.81 95.01 -49.99
C VAL A 391 -5.73 94.19 -48.68
N LEU A 392 -6.67 93.29 -48.42
CA LEU A 392 -6.65 92.40 -47.25
C LEU A 392 -5.62 91.27 -47.37
N GLN A 393 -5.34 90.80 -48.58
CA GLN A 393 -4.35 89.74 -48.83
C GLN A 393 -2.91 90.26 -48.69
N ASP A 394 -2.67 91.53 -49.01
CA ASP A 394 -1.35 92.15 -48.87
C ASP A 394 -1.00 92.44 -47.41
N SER A 395 -1.98 92.84 -46.58
CA SER A 395 -1.81 92.96 -45.13
C SER A 395 -1.53 91.60 -44.46
N MET A 396 -2.17 90.52 -44.94
CA MET A 396 -2.01 89.16 -44.40
C MET A 396 -0.60 88.58 -44.64
N LYS A 397 0.01 88.91 -45.78
CA LYS A 397 1.40 88.52 -46.11
C LYS A 397 2.44 89.21 -45.21
N GLN A 398 2.11 90.36 -44.65
CA GLN A 398 2.99 91.08 -43.73
C GLN A 398 3.11 90.34 -42.38
N LEU A 399 1.99 89.81 -41.84
CA LEU A 399 1.95 89.11 -40.54
C LEU A 399 2.61 87.72 -40.56
N ILE A 400 2.55 87.01 -41.67
CA ILE A 400 3.25 85.73 -41.86
C ILE A 400 4.78 85.96 -41.91
N LYS A 401 5.21 87.11 -42.44
CA LYS A 401 6.63 87.49 -42.50
C LYS A 401 7.23 87.84 -41.14
N ASP A 402 6.43 88.39 -40.23
CA ASP A 402 6.90 88.88 -38.93
C ASP A 402 6.85 87.81 -37.81
N SER A 403 6.00 86.78 -37.94
CA SER A 403 5.78 85.75 -36.90
C SER A 403 6.56 84.45 -37.09
N GLY A 404 7.08 84.18 -38.30
CA GLY A 404 7.93 83.03 -38.58
C GLY A 404 7.23 81.65 -38.64
N TYR A 405 5.90 81.60 -38.53
CA TYR A 405 5.11 80.37 -38.70
C TYR A 405 4.52 80.31 -40.11
N GLU A 406 4.79 79.24 -40.86
CA GLU A 406 4.42 79.14 -42.28
C GLU A 406 2.95 78.74 -42.51
N LYS A 407 2.30 78.05 -41.56
CA LYS A 407 0.90 77.60 -41.68
C LYS A 407 0.15 77.75 -40.36
N LEU A 408 -1.12 78.15 -40.45
CA LEU A 408 -2.01 78.34 -39.29
C LEU A 408 -2.20 77.04 -38.47
N ASP A 409 -2.17 75.90 -39.16
CA ASP A 409 -2.31 74.57 -38.55
C ASP A 409 -1.18 74.25 -37.56
N ASP A 410 0.02 74.80 -37.75
CA ASP A 410 1.18 74.55 -36.87
C ASP A 410 1.04 75.23 -35.50
N VAL A 411 0.40 76.40 -35.46
CA VAL A 411 0.11 77.12 -34.21
C VAL A 411 -0.94 76.37 -33.40
N VAL A 412 -2.00 75.89 -34.06
CA VAL A 412 -3.10 75.14 -33.42
C VAL A 412 -2.61 73.77 -32.94
N MET A 413 -1.77 73.08 -33.72
CA MET A 413 -1.19 71.79 -33.34
C MET A 413 -0.23 71.88 -32.15
N ASN A 414 0.52 72.97 -32.01
CA ASN A 414 1.38 73.19 -30.84
C ASN A 414 0.57 73.43 -29.55
N ILE A 415 -0.56 74.14 -29.65
CA ILE A 415 -1.46 74.35 -28.50
C ILE A 415 -2.07 73.01 -28.03
N MET A 416 -2.43 72.13 -28.96
CA MET A 416 -2.97 70.80 -28.62
C MET A 416 -1.94 69.89 -27.95
N LYS A 417 -0.69 69.87 -28.44
CA LYS A 417 0.42 69.12 -27.80
C LYS A 417 0.71 69.60 -26.38
N PHE A 418 0.65 70.91 -26.14
CA PHE A 418 0.85 71.47 -24.81
C PHE A 418 -0.24 71.02 -23.82
N LYS A 419 -1.49 70.92 -24.28
CA LYS A 419 -2.62 70.45 -23.47
C LYS A 419 -2.51 68.97 -23.09
N GLU A 420 -2.01 68.12 -24.00
CA GLU A 420 -1.76 66.69 -23.69
C GLU A 420 -0.61 66.49 -22.71
N ALA A 421 0.45 67.30 -22.80
CA ALA A 421 1.57 67.26 -21.85
C ALA A 421 1.13 67.60 -20.42
N LEU A 422 0.30 68.65 -20.26
CA LEU A 422 -0.26 69.03 -18.97
C LEU A 422 -1.15 67.94 -18.36
N LYS A 423 -1.98 67.26 -19.17
CA LYS A 423 -2.80 66.14 -18.69
C LYS A 423 -1.96 64.98 -18.15
N LYS A 424 -0.80 64.70 -18.78
CA LYS A 424 0.11 63.64 -18.32
C LYS A 424 0.83 64.01 -17.03
N GLN A 425 1.15 65.29 -16.81
CA GLN A 425 1.75 65.76 -15.56
C GLN A 425 0.76 65.63 -14.40
N LEU A 426 -0.48 66.07 -14.58
CA LEU A 426 -1.52 65.95 -13.54
C LEU A 426 -1.81 64.49 -13.14
N ALA A 427 -1.87 63.57 -14.12
CA ALA A 427 -2.09 62.15 -13.82
C ALA A 427 -0.90 61.47 -13.13
N ALA A 428 0.31 62.02 -13.25
CA ALA A 428 1.49 61.53 -12.55
C ALA A 428 1.52 62.03 -11.09
N GLU A 429 1.12 63.29 -10.85
CA GLU A 429 0.99 63.86 -9.51
C GLU A 429 -0.11 63.14 -8.69
N GLU A 430 -1.26 62.83 -9.29
CA GLU A 430 -2.34 62.05 -8.64
C GLU A 430 -1.88 60.63 -8.23
N ALA A 431 -1.02 59.99 -9.03
CA ALA A 431 -0.49 58.66 -8.71
C ALA A 431 0.56 58.68 -7.59
N GLU A 432 1.35 59.75 -7.49
CA GLU A 432 2.30 59.95 -6.38
C GLU A 432 1.56 60.19 -5.05
N GLU A 433 0.47 60.97 -5.06
CA GLU A 433 -0.37 61.18 -3.86
C GLU A 433 -1.03 59.86 -3.38
N GLU A 434 -1.53 59.01 -4.28
CA GLU A 434 -2.10 57.70 -3.91
C GLU A 434 -1.05 56.74 -3.32
N GLU A 435 0.21 56.77 -3.79
CA GLU A 435 1.30 55.98 -3.22
C GLU A 435 1.73 56.50 -1.84
N GLU A 436 1.77 57.81 -1.63
CA GLU A 436 2.07 58.42 -0.33
C GLU A 436 0.98 58.11 0.71
N ASP A 437 -0.30 58.18 0.32
CA ASP A 437 -1.43 57.83 1.19
C ASP A 437 -1.44 56.33 1.54
N ALA A 438 -1.12 55.45 0.57
CA ALA A 438 -0.98 54.02 0.81
C ALA A 438 0.20 53.69 1.75
N ALA A 439 1.32 54.41 1.61
CA ALA A 439 2.48 54.26 2.47
C ALA A 439 2.18 54.74 3.91
N ALA A 440 1.48 55.87 4.06
CA ALA A 440 1.05 56.40 5.35
C ALA A 440 0.05 55.46 6.05
N ALA A 441 -0.90 54.87 5.31
CA ALA A 441 -1.83 53.87 5.84
C ALA A 441 -1.13 52.58 6.30
N ALA A 442 -0.11 52.13 5.55
CA ALA A 442 0.70 50.96 5.91
C ALA A 442 1.59 51.20 7.14
N GLU A 443 2.08 52.43 7.34
CA GLU A 443 2.84 52.83 8.52
C GLU A 443 1.96 52.97 9.77
N ALA A 444 0.74 53.48 9.63
CA ALA A 444 -0.25 53.54 10.71
C ALA A 444 -0.64 52.13 11.19
N ALA A 445 -0.87 51.18 10.27
CA ALA A 445 -1.21 49.79 10.60
C ALA A 445 -0.05 48.99 11.23
N ARG A 446 1.20 49.49 11.18
CA ARG A 446 2.35 48.88 11.87
C ARG A 446 2.54 49.39 13.30
N ASN A 447 1.92 50.52 13.64
CA ASN A 447 2.05 51.18 14.94
C ASN A 447 0.86 50.90 15.88
N GLU A 448 -0.17 50.20 15.41
CA GLU A 448 -1.21 49.52 16.20
C GLU A 448 -0.87 48.05 16.40
#